data_AF-Q1H625-F1
#
_entry.id   AF-Q1H625-F1
#
_cell.length_a   1.000
_cell.length_b   1.000
_cell.length_c   1.000
_cell.angle_alpha   90.00
_cell.angle_beta   90.00
_cell.angle_gamma   90.00
#
_symmetry.space_group_name_H-M   'P 1'
#
loop_
_entity.id
_entity.type
_entity.pdbx_description
1 polymer ?
#
loop_
_entity_poly.entity_id
_entity_poly.type
_entity_poly.pdbx_seq_one_letter_code
_entity_poly.pdbx_strand_id
1 'polypeptide(L)'
;MIKPEWYFLFAYAILRSIPNKLGGVLALLASILVLMVVPILHTSKQRSLTFRPMTQFLFWALIANVAILTWIGGMPVEDPYIIIGQIASLTYFALFLLIIPATALVENKVLGWQ
;
A
#
# COMPACT_ATOMS: atom_id res chain seq x y z
N MET A 1 24.25 -4.11 -9.69
CA MET A 1 22.80 -3.85 -9.50
C MET A 1 22.34 -2.88 -10.56
N ILE A 2 21.49 -3.31 -11.48
CA ILE A 2 20.74 -2.40 -12.33
C ILE A 2 19.48 -2.07 -11.52
N LYS A 3 19.34 -0.82 -11.09
CA LYS A 3 18.17 -0.33 -10.36
C LYS A 3 17.57 0.85 -11.13
N PRO A 4 16.23 0.99 -11.15
CA PRO A 4 15.59 2.13 -11.78
C PRO A 4 15.80 3.40 -10.95
N GLU A 5 15.31 4.53 -11.47
CA GLU A 5 15.31 5.81 -10.75
C GLU A 5 14.50 5.74 -9.45
N TRP A 6 14.81 6.63 -8.50
CA TRP A 6 14.36 6.53 -7.11
C TRP A 6 12.84 6.43 -6.95
N TYR A 7 12.07 7.12 -7.79
CA TYR A 7 10.61 7.16 -7.74
C TYR A 7 9.94 5.87 -8.26
N PHE A 8 10.69 5.00 -8.96
CA PHE A 8 10.22 3.67 -9.36
C PHE A 8 10.58 2.56 -8.35
N LEU A 9 11.37 2.87 -7.32
CA LEU A 9 11.88 1.83 -6.40
C LEU A 9 10.78 1.11 -5.63
N PHE A 10 9.68 1.79 -5.26
CA PHE A 10 8.58 1.13 -4.55
C PHE A 10 7.91 0.05 -5.42
N ALA A 11 7.63 0.34 -6.69
CA ALA A 11 7.02 -0.59 -7.63
C ALA A 11 8.00 -1.72 -7.99
N TYR A 12 9.29 -1.40 -8.09
CA TYR A 12 10.35 -2.37 -8.26
C TYR A 12 10.46 -3.33 -7.06
N ALA A 13 10.29 -2.83 -5.83
CA ALA A 13 10.26 -3.66 -4.63
C ALA A 13 9.08 -4.65 -4.62
N ILE A 14 7.91 -4.24 -5.10
CA ILE A 14 6.74 -5.10 -5.25
C ILE A 14 6.99 -6.18 -6.31
N LEU A 15 7.56 -5.82 -7.46
CA LEU A 15 7.91 -6.75 -8.55
C LEU A 15 8.80 -7.90 -8.06
N ARG A 16 9.87 -7.58 -7.31
CA ARG A 16 10.84 -8.57 -6.80
C ARG A 16 10.34 -9.39 -5.61
N SER A 17 9.26 -8.97 -4.97
CA SER A 17 8.73 -9.67 -3.79
C SER A 17 8.00 -10.96 -4.16
N ILE A 18 7.56 -11.11 -5.42
CA ILE A 18 6.84 -12.28 -5.91
C ILE A 18 7.82 -13.18 -6.68
N PRO A 19 8.04 -14.45 -6.25
CA PRO A 19 8.96 -15.38 -6.91
C PRO A 19 8.35 -16.00 -8.19
N ASN A 20 7.63 -15.20 -8.99
CA ASN A 20 7.03 -15.60 -10.26
C ASN A 20 7.10 -14.43 -11.25
N LYS A 21 7.56 -14.70 -12.48
CA LYS A 21 7.76 -13.65 -13.50
C LYS A 21 6.46 -12.95 -13.90
N LEU A 22 5.38 -13.71 -14.12
CA LEU A 22 4.07 -13.14 -14.49
C LEU A 22 3.42 -12.45 -13.30
N GLY A 23 3.43 -13.09 -12.12
CA GLY A 23 2.85 -12.55 -10.89
C GLY A 23 3.49 -11.23 -10.48
N GLY A 24 4.81 -11.11 -10.57
CA GLY A 24 5.53 -9.88 -10.28
C GLY A 24 5.14 -8.72 -11.22
N VAL A 25 5.03 -8.97 -12.53
CA VAL A 25 4.62 -7.94 -13.50
C VAL A 25 3.18 -7.50 -13.25
N LEU A 26 2.28 -8.45 -12.97
CA LEU A 26 0.90 -8.13 -12.61
C LEU A 26 0.82 -7.30 -11.33
N ALA A 27 1.61 -7.62 -10.30
CA ALA A 27 1.65 -6.85 -9.06
C ALA A 27 2.24 -5.45 -9.23
N LEU A 28 3.27 -5.29 -10.08
CA LEU A 28 3.80 -3.99 -10.44
C LEU A 28 2.72 -3.12 -11.10
N LEU A 29 2.01 -3.67 -12.10
CA LEU A 29 0.90 -2.94 -12.74
C LEU A 29 -0.20 -2.62 -11.73
N ALA A 30 -0.60 -3.60 -10.91
CA ALA A 30 -1.60 -3.42 -9.87
C ALA A 30 -1.21 -2.35 -8.85
N SER A 31 0.09 -2.18 -8.54
CA SER A 31 0.56 -1.16 -7.60
C SER A 31 0.26 0.28 -8.05
N ILE A 32 0.11 0.50 -9.36
CA ILE A 32 -0.28 1.80 -9.92
C ILE A 32 -1.80 1.83 -10.13
N LEU A 33 -2.37 0.76 -10.71
CA LEU A 33 -3.79 0.69 -11.04
C LEU A 33 -4.70 0.71 -9.78
N VAL A 34 -4.18 0.30 -8.62
CA VAL A 34 -4.94 0.36 -7.35
C VAL A 34 -5.42 1.79 -7.04
N LEU A 35 -4.71 2.82 -7.49
CA LEU A 35 -5.13 4.22 -7.31
C LEU A 35 -6.46 4.53 -8.01
N MET A 36 -6.76 3.88 -9.13
CA MET A 36 -8.05 4.04 -9.82
C MET A 36 -9.20 3.36 -9.08
N VAL A 37 -8.90 2.41 -8.20
CA VAL A 37 -9.89 1.68 -7.38
C VAL A 37 -10.22 2.46 -6.11
N VAL A 38 -9.34 3.37 -5.66
CA VAL A 38 -9.51 4.19 -4.44
C VAL A 38 -10.85 4.95 -4.39
N PRO A 39 -11.31 5.64 -5.46
CA PRO A 39 -12.60 6.33 -5.43
C PRO A 39 -13.79 5.39 -5.24
N ILE A 40 -13.70 4.16 -5.77
CA ILE A 40 -14.75 3.14 -5.68
C ILE A 40 -14.80 2.54 -4.27
N LEU A 41 -13.64 2.43 -3.61
CA LEU A 41 -13.50 1.90 -2.25
C LEU A 41 -13.80 2.92 -1.15
N HIS A 42 -14.19 4.14 -1.50
CA HIS A 42 -14.52 5.16 -0.52
C HIS A 42 -15.88 4.88 0.16
N THR A 43 -15.83 4.21 1.32
CA THR A 43 -17.00 3.83 2.11
C THR A 43 -17.43 4.86 3.17
N SER A 44 -16.60 5.89 3.41
CA SER A 44 -16.89 6.94 4.39
C SER A 44 -17.97 7.90 3.92
N LYS A 45 -18.81 8.41 4.84
CA LYS A 45 -19.75 9.50 4.56
C LYS A 45 -19.07 10.88 4.56
N GLN A 46 -17.94 11.00 5.25
CA GLN A 46 -17.09 12.18 5.28
C GLN A 46 -16.07 12.12 4.13
N ARG A 47 -16.02 13.18 3.30
CA ARG A 47 -15.06 13.29 2.19
C ARG A 47 -13.63 13.60 2.66
N SER A 48 -13.48 14.41 3.71
CA SER A 48 -12.16 14.77 4.24
C SER A 48 -11.69 13.79 5.30
N LEU A 49 -10.37 13.66 5.45
CA LEU A 49 -9.73 12.93 6.55
C LEU A 49 -9.68 13.75 7.84
N THR A 50 -9.94 15.07 7.83
CA THR A 50 -9.73 15.98 8.97
C THR A 50 -10.39 15.53 10.28
N PHE A 51 -11.59 14.95 10.22
CA PHE A 51 -12.33 14.48 11.40
C PHE A 51 -12.38 12.94 11.52
N ARG A 52 -11.41 12.25 10.91
CA ARG A 52 -11.32 10.78 10.84
C ARG A 52 -9.97 10.30 11.37
N PRO A 53 -9.75 10.33 12.70
CA PRO A 53 -8.44 10.10 13.29
C PRO A 53 -7.88 8.69 13.03
N MET A 54 -8.71 7.65 12.95
CA MET A 54 -8.23 6.30 12.66
C MET A 54 -7.75 6.19 11.21
N THR A 55 -8.50 6.78 10.28
CA THR A 55 -8.10 6.77 8.87
C THR A 55 -6.90 7.69 8.61
N GLN A 56 -6.74 8.80 9.34
CA GLN A 56 -5.51 9.60 9.30
C GLN A 56 -4.27 8.80 9.71
N PHE A 57 -4.36 8.01 10.79
CA PHE A 57 -3.27 7.13 11.20
C PHE A 57 -2.91 6.13 10.10
N LEU A 58 -3.92 5.49 9.47
CA LEU A 58 -3.69 4.55 8.37
C LEU A 58 -3.10 5.22 7.12
N PHE A 59 -3.45 6.48 6.85
CA PHE A 59 -2.82 7.25 5.78
C PHE A 59 -1.32 7.44 6.04
N TRP A 60 -0.93 7.81 7.27
CA TRP A 60 0.49 7.92 7.62
C TRP A 60 1.20 6.56 7.61
N ALA A 61 0.53 5.48 8.01
CA ALA A 61 1.06 4.13 7.88
C ALA A 61 1.30 3.74 6.41
N LEU A 62 0.42 4.15 5.49
CA LEU A 62 0.62 3.96 4.05
C LEU A 62 1.85 4.71 3.54
N ILE A 63 2.02 5.99 3.94
CA ILE A 63 3.20 6.79 3.57
C ILE A 63 4.48 6.13 4.10
N ALA A 64 4.49 5.68 5.35
CA ALA A 64 5.61 4.95 5.92
C ALA A 64 5.89 3.65 5.14
N ASN A 65 4.86 2.90 4.77
CA ASN A 65 5.02 1.66 4.00
C ASN A 65 5.58 1.90 2.59
N VAL A 66 5.18 2.97 1.91
CA VAL A 66 5.78 3.38 0.61
C VAL A 66 7.25 3.77 0.79
N ALA A 67 7.61 4.45 1.88
CA ALA A 67 9.00 4.76 2.19
C ALA A 67 9.83 3.48 2.43
N ILE A 68 9.28 2.49 3.14
CA ILE A 68 9.91 1.17 3.34
C ILE A 68 10.09 0.45 2.01
N LEU A 69 9.08 0.40 1.14
CA LEU A 69 9.19 -0.22 -0.18
C LEU A 69 10.26 0.47 -1.05
N THR A 70 10.32 1.80 -1.00
CA THR A 70 11.35 2.58 -1.71
C THR A 70 12.75 2.23 -1.22
N TRP A 71 12.92 2.12 0.10
CA TRP A 71 14.18 1.70 0.71
C TRP A 71 14.58 0.27 0.31
N ILE A 72 13.67 -0.70 0.43
CA ILE A 72 13.91 -2.10 0.05
C ILE A 72 14.18 -2.26 -1.44
N GLY A 73 13.56 -1.45 -2.30
CA GLY A 73 13.82 -1.45 -3.74
C GLY A 73 15.29 -1.14 -4.08
N GLY A 74 15.99 -0.40 -3.21
CA GLY A 74 17.42 -0.08 -3.36
C GLY A 74 18.39 -1.10 -2.73
N MET A 75 17.90 -2.06 -1.95
CA MET A 75 18.71 -3.04 -1.21
C MET A 75 18.98 -4.32 -2.03
N PRO A 76 20.02 -5.11 -1.70
CA PRO A 76 20.25 -6.41 -2.34
C PRO A 76 19.09 -7.39 -2.15
N VAL A 77 19.00 -8.40 -3.03
CA VAL A 77 18.03 -9.50 -2.94
C VAL A 77 18.59 -10.59 -2.03
N GLU A 78 18.76 -10.23 -0.77
CA GLU A 78 19.33 -11.08 0.28
C GLU A 78 18.45 -11.00 1.53
N ASP A 79 18.52 -12.00 2.39
CA ASP A 79 17.88 -11.94 3.70
C ASP A 79 18.55 -10.87 4.57
N PRO A 80 17.78 -10.07 5.34
CA PRO A 80 16.33 -10.18 5.60
C PRO A 80 15.44 -9.35 4.65
N TYR A 81 16.01 -8.69 3.65
CA TYR A 81 15.30 -7.71 2.80
C TYR A 81 14.21 -8.33 1.93
N ILE A 82 14.34 -9.60 1.56
CA ILE A 82 13.32 -10.34 0.82
C ILE A 82 12.02 -10.39 1.61
N ILE A 83 12.10 -10.84 2.87
CA ILE A 83 10.92 -10.99 3.75
C ILE A 83 10.30 -9.63 4.04
N ILE A 84 11.11 -8.61 4.30
CA ILE A 84 10.60 -7.24 4.53
C ILE A 84 9.86 -6.73 3.29
N GLY A 85 10.40 -6.94 2.09
CA GLY A 85 9.74 -6.57 0.83
C GLY A 85 8.40 -7.27 0.64
N GLN A 86 8.33 -8.57 0.96
CA GLN A 86 7.09 -9.35 0.87
C GLN A 86 6.02 -8.85 1.84
N ILE A 87 6.38 -8.63 3.11
CA ILE A 87 5.45 -8.11 4.13
C ILE A 87 4.99 -6.70 3.76
N ALA A 88 5.90 -5.82 3.33
CA ALA A 88 5.56 -4.46 2.93
C ALA A 88 4.66 -4.41 1.69
N SER A 89 4.90 -5.30 0.72
CA SER A 89 4.06 -5.43 -0.49
C SER A 89 2.66 -5.92 -0.16
N LEU A 90 2.55 -6.93 0.72
CA LEU A 90 1.26 -7.42 1.20
C LEU A 90 0.51 -6.32 1.96
N THR A 91 1.20 -5.62 2.85
CA THR A 91 0.64 -4.52 3.65
C THR A 91 0.16 -3.38 2.76
N TYR A 92 0.88 -3.06 1.68
CA TYR A 92 0.49 -2.04 0.71
C TYR A 92 -0.89 -2.32 0.08
N PHE A 93 -1.08 -3.52 -0.47
CA PHE A 93 -2.35 -3.90 -1.07
C PHE A 93 -3.46 -4.06 -0.03
N ALA A 94 -3.15 -4.61 1.15
CA ALA A 94 -4.11 -4.76 2.23
C ALA A 94 -4.63 -3.40 2.75
N LEU A 95 -3.76 -2.39 2.86
CA LEU A 95 -4.15 -1.04 3.27
C LEU A 95 -5.18 -0.45 2.31
N PHE A 96 -4.92 -0.49 1.00
CA PHE A 96 -5.82 0.04 -0.02
C PHE A 96 -7.13 -0.74 -0.13
N LEU A 97 -7.06 -2.06 -0.24
CA LEU A 97 -8.22 -2.88 -0.63
C LEU A 97 -9.12 -3.26 0.55
N LEU A 98 -8.58 -3.34 1.76
CA LEU A 98 -9.29 -3.94 2.90
C LEU A 98 -9.29 -3.04 4.14
N ILE A 99 -8.11 -2.63 4.63
CA ILE A 99 -7.99 -2.00 5.95
C ILE A 99 -8.59 -0.60 5.97
N ILE A 100 -8.29 0.24 4.97
CA ILE A 100 -8.85 1.60 4.90
C ILE A 100 -10.38 1.56 4.71
N PRO A 101 -10.95 0.78 3.75
CA PRO A 101 -12.40 0.69 3.60
C PRO A 101 -13.11 0.11 4.82
N ALA A 102 -12.52 -0.89 5.48
CA ALA A 102 -13.08 -1.47 6.71
C ALA A 102 -13.07 -0.47 7.87
N THR A 103 -11.95 0.23 8.07
CA THR A 103 -11.82 1.24 9.13
C THR A 103 -12.77 2.40 8.91
N ALA A 104 -12.98 2.81 7.66
CA ALA A 104 -13.97 3.80 7.30
C ALA A 104 -15.41 3.41 7.68
N LEU A 105 -15.78 2.14 7.49
CA LEU A 105 -17.09 1.62 7.94
C LEU A 105 -17.22 1.63 9.46
N VAL A 106 -16.14 1.29 10.18
CA VAL A 106 -16.13 1.34 11.65
C VAL A 106 -16.26 2.79 12.13
N GLU A 107 -15.51 3.73 11.56
CA GLU A 107 -15.59 5.15 11.89
C GLU A 107 -16.99 5.72 11.64
N ASN A 108 -17.65 5.38 10.52
CA ASN A 108 -19.03 5.79 10.27
C ASN A 108 -19.97 5.38 11.43
N LYS A 109 -19.87 4.12 11.88
CA LYS A 109 -20.67 3.61 13.01
C LYS A 109 -20.36 4.32 14.31
N VAL A 110 -19.08 4.55 14.62
CA VAL A 110 -18.66 5.24 15.85
C VAL A 110 -19.14 6.70 15.87
N LEU A 111 -19.17 7.36 14.72
CA LEU A 111 -19.66 8.74 14.57
C LEU A 111 -21.20 8.84 14.47
N GLY A 112 -21.92 7.72 14.57
CA GLY A 112 -23.39 7.70 14.52
C GLY A 112 -23.98 7.91 13.12
N TRP A 113 -23.18 7.71 12.08
CA TRP A 113 -23.59 7.85 10.69
C TRP A 113 -23.87 6.46 10.12
N GLN A 114 -25.15 6.08 10.09
CA GLN A 114 -25.59 4.78 9.56
C GLN A 114 -25.23 4.60 8.07
#